data_AF-A0A7W3TRB1-F1
#
_entry.id   AF-A0A7W3TRB1-F1
#
_cell.length_a   1.000
_cell.length_b   1.000
_cell.length_c   1.000
_cell.angle_alpha   90.00
_cell.angle_beta   90.00
_cell.angle_gamma   90.00
#
_symmetry.space_group_name_H-M   'P 1'
#
loop_
_entity.id
_entity.type
_entity.pdbx_description
1 polymer ?
#
loop_
_entity_poly.entity_id
_entity_poly.type
_entity_poly.pdbx_seq_one_letter_code
_entity_poly.pdbx_strand_id
1 'polypeptide(L)' 'MNELNLSKLNAEIGDNCVFLSHLATQYQAASTPEERMAMAIEMENAATMLRIAAERLATETKNVYGGNRHEAN' A
#
# COMPACT_ATOMS: atom_id res chain seq x y z
N MET A 1 -10.32 -11.28 -10.90
CA MET A 1 -10.18 -11.08 -9.43
C MET A 1 -11.47 -11.47 -8.74
N ASN A 2 -11.46 -11.82 -7.45
CA ASN A 2 -12.65 -12.13 -6.63
C ASN A 2 -12.47 -11.55 -5.21
N GLU A 3 -13.49 -11.63 -4.36
CA GLU A 3 -13.45 -11.06 -2.99
C GLU A 3 -12.29 -11.59 -2.14
N LEU A 4 -11.97 -12.90 -2.23
CA LEU A 4 -10.83 -13.49 -1.53
C LEU A 4 -9.50 -12.86 -1.96
N ASN A 5 -9.35 -12.56 -3.25
CA ASN A 5 -8.17 -11.88 -3.76
C ASN A 5 -8.11 -10.40 -3.34
N LEU A 6 -9.25 -9.72 -3.23
CA LEU A 6 -9.31 -8.36 -2.68
C LEU A 6 -8.90 -8.33 -1.21
N SER A 7 -9.35 -9.31 -0.42
CA SER A 7 -8.97 -9.45 0.99
C SER A 7 -7.46 -9.65 1.15
N LYS A 8 -6.83 -10.47 0.30
CA LYS A 8 -5.37 -10.63 0.29
C LYS A 8 -4.65 -9.32 -0.04
N LEU A 9 -5.10 -8.61 -1.06
CA LEU A 9 -4.50 -7.33 -1.45
C LEU A 9 -4.67 -6.25 -0.36
N ASN A 10 -5.80 -6.25 0.34
CA ASN A 10 -6.02 -5.39 1.49
C ASN A 10 -5.10 -5.74 2.68
N ALA A 11 -4.84 -7.03 2.92
CA ALA A 11 -3.87 -7.46 3.93
C ALA A 11 -2.45 -7.01 3.57
N GLU A 12 -2.05 -7.14 2.31
CA GLU A 12 -0.75 -6.66 1.81
C GLU A 12 -0.57 -5.13 2.01
N ILE A 13 -1.63 -4.35 1.78
CA ILE A 13 -1.64 -2.90 2.09
C ILE A 13 -1.44 -2.67 3.59
N GLY A 14 -2.11 -3.45 4.44
CA GLY A 14 -1.95 -3.38 5.90
C GLY A 14 -0.51 -3.66 6.34
N ASP A 15 0.09 -4.73 5.83
CA ASP A 15 1.48 -5.12 6.13
C ASP A 15 2.46 -4.02 5.69
N ASN A 16 2.24 -3.43 4.52
CA ASN A 16 3.06 -2.31 4.02
C ASN A 16 2.96 -1.06 4.91
N CYS A 17 1.78 -0.75 5.47
CA CYS A 17 1.61 0.34 6.44
C CYS A 17 2.39 0.11 7.74
N VAL A 18 2.39 -1.14 8.24
CA VAL A 18 3.16 -1.52 9.43
C VAL A 18 4.66 -1.38 9.16
N PHE A 19 5.13 -1.87 8.00
CA PHE A 19 6.53 -1.73 7.59
C PHE A 19 6.96 -0.26 7.50
N LEU A 20 6.16 0.60 6.87
CA LEU A 20 6.41 2.04 6.81
C LEU A 20 6.50 2.69 8.20
N SER A 21 5.64 2.29 9.12
CA SER A 21 5.66 2.78 10.50
C SER A 21 6.95 2.35 11.23
N HIS A 22 7.46 1.15 10.94
CA HIS A 22 8.74 0.69 11.45
C HIS A 22 9.91 1.52 10.91
N LEU A 23 9.95 1.76 9.58
CA LEU A 23 10.96 2.61 8.97
C LEU A 23 10.91 4.05 9.52
N ALA A 24 9.72 4.60 9.75
CA ALA A 24 9.55 5.93 10.35
C ALA A 24 10.09 6.01 11.79
N THR A 25 10.01 4.91 12.53
CA THR A 25 10.59 4.81 13.88
C THR A 25 12.12 4.77 13.81
N GLN A 26 12.67 3.99 12.88
CA GLN A 26 14.12 3.93 12.66
C GLN A 26 14.69 5.26 12.16
N TYR A 27 13.99 5.95 11.25
CA TYR A 27 14.34 7.29 10.79
C TYR A 27 14.45 8.29 11.95
N GLN A 28 13.50 8.24 12.90
CA GLN A 28 13.52 9.10 14.08
C GLN A 28 14.66 8.74 15.05
N ALA A 29 15.03 7.46 15.12
CA ALA A 29 16.11 6.96 15.97
C ALA A 29 17.52 7.12 15.33
N ALA A 30 17.60 7.40 14.03
CA ALA A 30 18.85 7.52 13.30
C ALA A 30 19.72 8.67 13.84
N SER A 31 20.99 8.34 14.08
CA SER A 31 21.94 9.20 14.80
C SER A 31 22.74 10.08 13.85
N THR A 32 22.89 9.66 12.59
CA THR A 32 23.64 10.42 11.57
C THR A 32 22.73 10.90 10.43
N PRO A 33 23.11 11.99 9.73
CA PRO A 33 22.42 12.41 8.51
C PRO A 33 22.42 11.34 7.42
N GLU A 34 23.50 10.58 7.29
CA GLU A 34 23.63 9.51 6.29
C GLU A 34 22.66 8.36 6.57
N GLU A 35 22.54 7.93 7.84
CA GLU A 35 21.54 6.95 8.26
C GLU A 35 20.12 7.45 8.00
N ARG A 36 19.83 8.72 8.33
CA ARG A 36 18.52 9.33 8.03
C ARG A 36 18.22 9.36 6.55
N MET A 37 19.20 9.66 5.71
CA MET A 37 19.03 9.70 4.26
C MET A 37 18.75 8.30 3.70
N ALA A 38 19.49 7.27 4.15
CA ALA A 38 19.21 5.89 3.77
C ALA A 38 17.79 5.48 4.17
N MET A 39 17.38 5.76 5.41
CA MET A 39 16.02 5.46 5.87
C MET A 39 14.94 6.24 5.11
N ALA A 40 15.18 7.51 4.76
CA ALA A 40 14.24 8.31 3.98
C ALA A 40 14.01 7.72 2.58
N ILE A 41 15.07 7.24 1.91
CA ILE A 41 14.97 6.58 0.60
C ILE A 41 14.16 5.29 0.71
N GLU A 42 14.41 4.48 1.76
CA GLU A 42 13.63 3.26 2.00
C GLU A 42 12.15 3.57 2.27
N MET A 43 11.87 4.61 3.05
CA MET A 43 10.50 5.08 3.30
C MET A 43 9.81 5.55 2.02
N GLU A 44 10.49 6.30 1.15
CA GLU A 44 9.93 6.76 -0.12
C GLU A 44 9.60 5.59 -1.05
N ASN A 45 10.49 4.60 -1.13
CA ASN A 45 10.26 3.38 -1.90
C ASN A 45 9.07 2.59 -1.35
N ALA A 46 8.99 2.41 -0.03
CA ALA A 46 7.88 1.72 0.63
C ALA A 46 6.55 2.47 0.43
N ALA A 47 6.55 3.80 0.53
CA ALA A 47 5.37 4.64 0.28
C ALA A 47 4.90 4.53 -1.17
N THR A 48 5.83 4.44 -2.13
CA THR A 48 5.50 4.24 -3.54
C THR A 48 4.84 2.88 -3.77
N MET A 49 5.37 1.81 -3.18
CA MET A 49 4.76 0.47 -3.26
C MET A 49 3.36 0.45 -2.64
N LEU A 50 3.19 1.09 -1.48
CA LEU A 50 1.89 1.21 -0.82
C LEU A 50 0.87 1.93 -1.71
N ARG A 51 1.26 3.04 -2.35
CA ARG A 51 0.40 3.76 -3.30
C ARG A 51 -0.05 2.86 -4.45
N ILE A 52 0.88 2.14 -5.09
CA ILE A 52 0.58 1.23 -6.20
C ILE A 52 -0.37 0.11 -5.76
N ALA A 53 -0.14 -0.49 -4.59
CA ALA A 53 -1.01 -1.51 -4.04
C ALA A 53 -2.43 -0.97 -3.77
N ALA A 54 -2.54 0.23 -3.20
CA ALA A 54 -3.82 0.90 -2.95
C ALA A 54 -4.58 1.23 -4.25
N GLU A 55 -3.90 1.73 -5.28
CA GLU A 55 -4.48 2.00 -6.60
C GLU A 55 -5.00 0.71 -7.26
N ARG A 56 -4.23 -0.38 -7.12
CA ARG A 56 -4.64 -1.71 -7.58
C ARG A 56 -5.87 -2.18 -6.82
N LEU A 57 -5.91 -2.05 -5.49
CA LEU A 57 -7.08 -2.44 -4.69
C LEU A 57 -8.32 -1.66 -5.11
N ALA A 58 -8.22 -0.35 -5.31
CA ALA A 58 -9.33 0.48 -5.76
C ALA A 58 -9.85 0.02 -7.13
N THR A 59 -8.94 -0.24 -8.08
CA THR A 59 -9.29 -0.72 -9.43
C THR A 59 -9.98 -2.08 -9.37
N GLU A 60 -9.40 -3.03 -8.65
CA GLU A 60 -9.97 -4.38 -8.54
C GLU A 60 -11.29 -4.39 -7.77
N THR A 61 -11.43 -3.56 -6.74
CA THR A 61 -12.69 -3.38 -6.01
C THR A 61 -13.79 -2.88 -6.94
N LYS A 62 -13.49 -1.90 -7.79
CA LYS A 62 -14.42 -1.44 -8.83
C LYS A 62 -14.75 -2.54 -9.83
N ASN A 63 -13.79 -3.39 -10.22
CA ASN A 63 -14.06 -4.49 -11.15
C ASN A 63 -14.98 -5.56 -10.54
N VAL A 64 -14.79 -5.89 -9.26
CA VAL A 64 -15.58 -6.92 -8.55
C VAL A 64 -16.96 -6.40 -8.17
N TYR A 65 -17.05 -5.21 -7.60
CA TYR A 65 -18.31 -4.68 -7.06
C TYR A 65 -19.00 -3.63 -7.95
N GLY A 66 -18.30 -3.12 -8.97
CA GLY A 66 -18.80 -2.07 -9.87
C GLY A 66 -19.22 -2.54 -11.26
N GLY A 67 -19.26 -3.86 -11.52
CA GLY A 67 -19.69 -4.43 -12.79
C GLY A 67 -21.19 -4.26 -13.09
N ASN A 68 -21.50 -3.49 -14.14
CA ASN A 68 -22.76 -3.32 -14.89
C ASN A 68 -24.08 -3.21 -14.11
N ARG A 69 -24.44 -1.97 -13.70
CA ARG A 69 -25.85 -1.55 -13.52
C ARG A 69 -26.58 -1.23 -14.84
N HIS A 70 -26.02 -1.60 -16.00
CA HIS A 70 -26.56 -1.23 -17.32
C HIS A 70 -27.12 -2.39 -18.16
N GLU A 71 -27.64 -3.45 -17.52
CA GLU A 71 -28.44 -4.49 -18.19
C GLU A 71 -29.70 -4.84 -17.38
N ALA A 72 -30.51 -3.83 -17.08
CA ALA A 72 -31.89 -4.03 -16.63
C ALA A 72 -32.71 -2.83 -17.09
N ASN A 73 -33.04 -2.80 -18.39
CA ASN A 73 -34.25 -2.24 -18.97
C ASN A 73 -34.27 -2.47 -20.49
#